data_AF-A0A497IIL7-F1
#
_entry.id   AF-A0A497IIL7-F1
#
_cell.length_a   1.000
_cell.length_b   1.000
_cell.length_c   1.000
_cell.angle_alpha   90.00
_cell.angle_beta   90.00
_cell.angle_gamma   90.00
#
_symmetry.space_group_name_H-M   'P 1'
#
loop_
_entity.id
_entity.type
_entity.pdbx_description
1 polymer ?
#
loop_
_entity_poly.entity_id
_entity_poly.type
_entity_poly.pdbx_seq_one_letter_code
_entity_poly.pdbx_strand_id
1 'polypeptide(L)'
;MFGWAVDLLKHLEPGFEFVPVEVGYGKWRRVGVVVDDDLELMKGCDCALFGAITTPPDPRYRSVLVRLRREFDLYANIRPYRYMGVHIPQYRPLKPFSFTIVRENT
;
A
#
# COMPACT_ATOMS: atom_id res chain seq x y z
N MET A 1 -5.88 11.97 -5.64
CA MET A 1 -4.91 12.04 -4.52
C MET A 1 -3.71 11.10 -4.69
N PHE A 2 -3.80 10.00 -5.46
CA PHE A 2 -2.68 9.08 -5.70
C PHE A 2 -1.62 9.60 -6.71
N GLY A 3 -1.99 10.47 -7.65
CA GLY A 3 -1.10 10.91 -8.74
C GLY A 3 0.19 11.60 -8.29
N TRP A 4 0.15 12.39 -7.22
CA TRP A 4 1.31 13.17 -6.76
C TRP A 4 2.49 12.30 -6.32
N ALA A 5 2.22 11.14 -5.70
CA ALA A 5 3.27 10.22 -5.29
C ALA A 5 3.96 9.59 -6.51
N VAL A 6 3.18 9.25 -7.54
CA VAL A 6 3.70 8.70 -8.80
C VAL A 6 4.51 9.76 -9.56
N ASP A 7 4.02 10.99 -9.63
CA ASP A 7 4.72 12.09 -10.30
C ASP A 7 6.07 12.39 -9.62
N LEU A 8 6.10 12.38 -8.29
CA LEU A 8 7.34 12.52 -7.52
C LEU A 8 8.30 11.36 -7.79
N LEU A 9 7.83 10.12 -7.79
CA LEU A 9 8.68 8.95 -8.08
C LEU A 9 9.24 8.98 -9.49
N LYS A 10 8.45 9.39 -10.50
CA LYS A 10 8.95 9.57 -11.87
C LYS A 10 10.06 10.60 -11.96
N HIS A 11 10.01 11.63 -11.12
CA HIS A 11 11.06 12.65 -11.06
C HIS A 11 12.31 12.15 -10.34
N LEU A 12 12.17 11.44 -9.23
CA LEU A 12 13.29 10.95 -8.42
C LEU A 12 13.97 9.71 -9.01
N GLU A 13 13.18 8.81 -9.61
CA GLU A 13 13.61 7.51 -10.12
C GLU A 13 13.12 7.34 -11.58
N PRO A 14 13.72 8.04 -12.55
CA PRO A 14 13.30 8.00 -13.95
C PRO A 14 13.47 6.64 -14.63
N GLY A 15 14.22 5.72 -14.01
CA GLY A 15 14.40 4.35 -14.50
C GLY A 15 13.27 3.39 -14.14
N PHE A 16 12.32 3.79 -13.29
CA PHE A 16 11.20 2.92 -12.91
C PHE A 16 10.19 2.80 -14.05
N GLU A 17 9.82 1.56 -14.37
CA GLU A 17 8.67 1.26 -15.20
C GLU A 17 7.40 1.23 -14.34
N PHE A 18 6.39 2.02 -14.73
CA PHE A 18 5.12 2.11 -14.00
C PHE A 18 4.04 1.33 -14.73
N VAL A 19 3.63 0.21 -14.15
CA VAL A 19 2.56 -0.64 -14.67
C VAL A 19 1.26 -0.37 -13.90
N PRO A 20 0.23 0.25 -14.50
CA PRO A 20 -1.02 0.53 -13.81
C PRO A 20 -1.84 -0.74 -13.62
N VAL A 21 -2.33 -0.94 -12.39
CA VAL A 21 -3.14 -2.10 -12.01
C VAL A 21 -4.40 -1.62 -11.29
N GLU A 22 -5.57 -2.19 -11.64
CA GLU A 22 -6.82 -1.87 -10.97
C GLU A 22 -7.22 -2.96 -9.97
N VAL A 23 -7.29 -2.59 -8.68
CA VAL A 23 -7.68 -3.51 -7.61
C VAL A 23 -8.74 -2.92 -6.68
N GLY A 24 -9.41 -3.78 -5.94
CA GLY A 24 -10.24 -3.37 -4.80
C GLY A 24 -11.72 -3.17 -5.11
N TYR A 25 -12.39 -2.41 -4.23
CA TYR A 25 -13.85 -2.35 -4.20
C TYR A 25 -14.47 -1.83 -5.51
N GLY A 26 -13.82 -0.86 -6.17
CA GLY A 26 -14.27 -0.34 -7.45
C GLY A 26 -14.40 -1.42 -8.52
N LYS A 27 -13.34 -2.23 -8.69
CA LYS A 27 -13.32 -3.39 -9.60
C LYS A 27 -14.34 -4.43 -9.20
N TRP A 28 -14.37 -4.80 -7.91
CA TRP A 28 -15.30 -5.80 -7.38
C TRP A 28 -16.77 -5.46 -7.67
N ARG A 29 -17.19 -4.19 -7.52
CA ARG A 29 -18.56 -3.79 -7.84
C ARG A 29 -18.94 -3.96 -9.32
N ARG A 30 -17.96 -3.88 -10.24
CA ARG A 30 -18.22 -3.94 -11.68
C ARG A 30 -18.15 -5.37 -12.22
N VAL A 31 -17.22 -6.18 -11.70
CA VAL A 31 -16.90 -7.51 -12.27
C VAL A 31 -16.89 -8.65 -11.26
N GLY A 32 -17.19 -8.39 -9.98
CA GLY A 32 -17.26 -9.41 -8.92
C GLY A 32 -15.91 -9.92 -8.42
N VAL A 33 -14.81 -9.54 -9.06
CA VAL A 33 -13.43 -9.93 -8.70
C VAL A 33 -12.62 -8.75 -8.17
N VAL A 34 -11.67 -9.03 -7.28
CA VAL A 34 -10.86 -8.01 -6.61
C VAL A 34 -9.48 -7.78 -7.24
N VAL A 35 -8.86 -8.81 -7.86
CA VAL A 35 -7.45 -8.75 -8.36
C VAL A 35 -7.02 -9.89 -9.33
N ASP A 36 -7.92 -10.73 -9.87
CA ASP A 36 -7.50 -12.01 -10.51
C ASP A 36 -6.45 -11.89 -11.63
N ASP A 37 -6.80 -11.37 -12.81
CA ASP A 37 -5.86 -11.29 -13.95
C ASP A 37 -4.62 -10.43 -13.65
N ASP A 38 -4.71 -9.57 -12.64
CA ASP A 38 -3.64 -8.66 -12.27
C ASP A 38 -2.55 -9.33 -11.43
N LEU A 39 -2.81 -10.47 -10.78
CA LEU A 39 -1.81 -11.11 -9.92
C LEU A 39 -0.59 -11.59 -10.69
N GLU A 40 -0.78 -12.15 -11.89
CA GLU A 40 0.33 -12.59 -12.75
C GLU A 40 1.14 -11.41 -13.26
N LEU A 41 0.46 -10.31 -13.62
CA LEU A 41 1.13 -9.06 -13.98
C LEU A 41 1.98 -8.53 -12.82
N MET A 42 1.41 -8.54 -11.60
CA MET A 42 2.11 -8.09 -10.39
C MET A 42 3.31 -8.97 -10.02
N LYS A 43 3.29 -10.28 -10.32
CA LYS A 43 4.45 -11.16 -10.13
C LYS A 43 5.63 -10.81 -11.05
N GLY A 44 5.38 -10.12 -12.17
CA GLY A 44 6.42 -9.59 -13.05
C GLY A 44 7.03 -8.28 -12.55
N CYS A 45 6.49 -7.65 -11.50
CA CYS A 45 6.97 -6.38 -10.97
C CYS A 45 7.81 -6.56 -9.71
N ASP A 46 8.80 -5.72 -9.50
CA ASP A 46 9.65 -5.74 -8.29
C ASP A 46 8.93 -5.25 -7.03
N CYS A 47 7.97 -4.34 -7.19
CA CYS A 47 7.19 -3.78 -6.09
C CYS A 47 5.83 -3.26 -6.57
N ALA A 48 4.96 -2.95 -5.62
CA ALA A 48 3.67 -2.36 -5.90
C ALA A 48 3.36 -1.19 -4.95
N LEU A 49 2.88 -0.09 -5.51
CA LEU A 49 2.43 1.09 -4.79
C LEU A 49 0.90 1.16 -4.85
N PHE A 50 0.25 1.23 -3.69
CA PHE A 50 -1.22 1.33 -3.61
C PHE A 50 -1.65 2.54 -2.78
N GLY A 51 -2.77 3.14 -3.18
CA GLY A 51 -3.52 4.04 -2.31
C GLY A 51 -4.30 3.27 -1.25
N ALA A 52 -5.08 3.99 -0.43
CA ALA A 52 -6.01 3.35 0.49
C ALA A 52 -7.03 2.49 -0.28
N ILE A 53 -7.12 1.21 0.08
CA ILE A 53 -8.07 0.26 -0.50
C ILE A 53 -9.23 0.04 0.47
N THR A 54 -10.44 0.39 0.05
CA THR A 54 -11.66 0.17 0.83
C THR A 54 -11.96 -1.32 0.95
N THR A 55 -12.14 -1.80 2.18
CA THR A 55 -12.70 -3.13 2.47
C THR A 55 -14.13 -2.94 2.99
N PRO A 56 -15.17 -3.20 2.19
CA PRO A 56 -16.56 -3.12 2.64
C PRO A 56 -16.87 -4.23 3.66
N PRO A 57 -17.88 -4.05 4.53
CA PRO A 57 -18.37 -5.11 5.42
C PRO A 57 -19.28 -6.11 4.67
N ASP A 58 -18.86 -6.58 3.49
CA ASP A 58 -19.55 -7.64 2.74
C ASP A 58 -18.73 -8.94 2.89
N PRO A 59 -19.31 -10.03 3.43
CA PRO A 59 -18.60 -11.29 3.63
C PRO A 59 -18.14 -11.96 2.31
N ARG A 60 -18.72 -11.57 1.16
CA ARG A 60 -18.28 -12.04 -0.16
C ARG A 60 -17.07 -11.27 -0.66
N TYR A 61 -16.76 -10.12 -0.07
CA TYR A 61 -15.58 -9.34 -0.41
C TYR A 61 -14.36 -9.91 0.31
N ARG A 62 -13.41 -10.46 -0.47
CA ARG A 62 -12.11 -10.85 0.06
C ARG A 62 -11.15 -9.67 0.02
N SER A 63 -10.51 -9.37 1.15
CA SER A 63 -9.57 -8.25 1.26
C SER A 63 -8.39 -8.42 0.28
N VAL A 64 -8.20 -7.41 -0.59
CA VAL A 64 -7.07 -7.35 -1.52
C VAL A 64 -5.75 -7.46 -0.77
N LEU A 65 -5.54 -6.64 0.26
CA LEU A 65 -4.27 -6.60 0.98
C LEU A 65 -3.95 -7.92 1.68
N VAL A 66 -4.96 -8.60 2.25
CA VAL A 66 -4.74 -9.92 2.87
C VAL A 66 -4.36 -10.95 1.80
N ARG A 67 -5.04 -10.96 0.64
CA ARG A 67 -4.68 -11.85 -0.47
C ARG A 67 -3.25 -11.59 -0.94
N LEU A 68 -2.91 -10.35 -1.25
CA LEU A 68 -1.55 -9.98 -1.70
C LEU A 68 -0.48 -10.39 -0.71
N ARG A 69 -0.69 -10.17 0.60
CA ARG A 69 0.30 -10.57 1.61
C ARG A 69 0.60 -12.07 1.60
N ARG A 70 -0.42 -12.88 1.38
CA ARG A 70 -0.28 -14.34 1.31
C ARG A 70 0.35 -14.80 0.00
N GLU A 71 -0.12 -14.27 -1.13
CA GLU A 71 0.36 -14.66 -2.46
C GLU A 71 1.83 -14.27 -2.70
N PHE A 72 2.28 -13.16 -2.11
CA PHE A 72 3.65 -12.64 -2.27
C PHE A 72 4.54 -12.87 -1.03
N ASP A 73 4.09 -13.68 -0.06
CA ASP A 73 4.81 -13.98 1.19
C ASP A 73 5.32 -12.72 1.94
N LEU A 74 4.47 -11.67 2.01
CA LEU A 74 4.79 -10.39 2.63
C LEU A 74 4.53 -10.43 4.14
N TYR A 75 5.24 -11.31 4.85
CA TYR A 75 5.02 -11.62 6.27
C TYR A 75 5.36 -10.48 7.25
N ALA A 76 6.11 -9.46 6.82
CA ALA A 76 6.50 -8.32 7.66
C ALA A 76 5.86 -7.01 7.20
N ASN A 77 5.11 -6.37 8.10
CA ASN A 77 4.57 -5.02 7.92
C ASN A 77 5.49 -4.00 8.60
N ILE A 78 6.31 -3.33 7.82
CA ILE A 78 7.31 -2.37 8.29
C ILE A 78 6.71 -0.96 8.35
N ARG A 79 6.73 -0.33 9.54
CA ARG A 79 6.18 1.01 9.78
C ARG A 79 7.22 1.93 10.43
N PRO A 80 7.99 2.68 9.64
CA PRO A 80 8.96 3.65 10.18
C PRO A 80 8.23 4.89 10.73
N TYR A 81 8.65 5.33 11.91
CA TYR A 81 8.20 6.56 12.56
C TYR A 81 9.40 7.46 12.82
N ARG A 82 9.38 8.67 12.25
CA ARG A 82 10.42 9.67 12.45
C ARG A 82 9.79 11.02 12.77
N TYR A 83 10.28 11.68 13.81
CA TYR A 83 9.89 13.05 14.10
C TYR A 83 10.47 13.99 13.03
N MET A 84 9.61 14.75 12.35
CA MET A 84 9.99 15.66 11.25
C MET A 84 10.01 17.14 11.67
N GLY A 85 10.08 17.45 12.96
CA GLY A 85 10.08 18.85 13.44
C GLY A 85 8.72 19.55 13.34
N VAL A 86 7.64 18.83 13.00
CA VAL A 86 6.29 19.37 12.88
C VAL A 86 5.70 19.64 14.28
N HIS A 87 5.03 20.78 14.43
CA HIS A 87 4.29 21.12 15.65
C HIS A 87 2.99 20.30 15.72
N ILE A 88 2.79 19.55 16.80
CA ILE A 88 1.57 18.77 17.04
C ILE A 88 0.87 19.37 18.27
N PRO A 89 -0.32 19.97 18.13
CA PRO A 89 -0.95 20.74 19.20
C PRO A 89 -1.14 19.98 20.52
N GLN A 90 -1.43 18.68 20.47
CA GLN A 90 -1.62 17.83 21.65
C GLN A 90 -0.36 17.05 22.06
N TYR A 91 0.76 17.21 21.35
CA TYR A 91 1.95 16.40 21.60
C TYR A 91 3.23 17.19 21.32
N ARG A 92 3.88 17.65 22.38
CA ARG A 92 5.24 18.19 22.29
C ARG A 92 6.23 17.13 22.74
N PRO A 93 6.91 16.42 21.82
CA PRO A 93 7.89 15.43 22.21
C PRO A 93 9.00 16.09 23.03
N LEU A 94 9.36 15.50 24.17
CA LEU A 94 10.48 15.96 25.01
C LEU A 94 11.83 15.82 24.28
N LYS A 95 11.91 14.87 23.34
CA LYS A 95 13.06 14.63 22.45
C LYS A 95 12.59 14.09 21.10
N PRO A 96 13.31 14.35 20.00
CA PRO A 96 13.04 13.71 18.71
C PRO A 96 13.00 12.18 18.85
N PHE A 97 12.04 11.53 18.17
CA PHE A 97 11.93 10.08 18.11
C PHE A 97 12.24 9.56 16.70
N SER A 98 12.84 8.38 16.64
CA SER A 98 13.07 7.63 15.41
C SER A 98 13.07 6.14 15.74
N PHE A 99 12.04 5.42 15.31
CA PHE A 99 11.91 3.98 15.54
C PHE A 99 11.07 3.34 14.43
N THR A 100 11.14 2.01 14.32
CA THR A 100 10.37 1.25 13.33
C THR A 100 9.56 0.18 14.06
N ILE A 101 8.27 0.09 13.76
CA ILE A 101 7.45 -1.04 14.18
C ILE A 101 7.53 -2.10 13.08
N VAL A 102 7.97 -3.30 13.45
CA VAL A 102 7.86 -4.50 12.62
C VAL A 102 6.68 -5.30 13.15
N ARG A 103 5.60 -5.32 12.40
CA ARG A 103 4.38 -6.05 12.76
C ARG A 103 4.26 -7.30 11.89
N GLU A 104 4.00 -8.42 12.52
CA GLU A 104 3.61 -9.68 11.87
C GLU A 104 2.37 -9.46 10.95
N ASN A 105 2.36 -10.11 9.78
CA ASN A 105 1.49 -9.75 8.65
C ASN A 105 0.94 -10.95 7.83
N THR A 106 0.94 -12.17 8.39
CA THR A 106 0.39 -13.41 7.80
C THR A 106 -1.08 -13.65 8.15
#